data_AF-A0A0A9DWL0-F1
#
_entry.id   AF-A0A0A9DWL0-F1
#
_cell.length_a   1.000
_cell.length_b   1.000
_cell.length_c   1.000
_cell.angle_alpha   90.00
_cell.angle_beta   90.00
_cell.angle_gamma   90.00
#
_symmetry.space_group_name_H-M   'P 1'
#
loop_
_entity.id
_entity.type
_entity.pdbx_description
1 polymer ?
#
loop_
_entity_poly.entity_id
_entity_poly.type
_entity_poly.pdbx_seq_one_letter_code
_entity_poly.pdbx_strand_id
1 'polypeptide(L)'
;MLPTDFDAFICNSGSDIYYPSQSSDMPSNSRVTFVLDHNYRSHIEYRWGGEGLRKYLVKWASSVVERRGRIEKQVIFEDSEHSSTYCLAFKVVNPNHLHPLKELQKLMRIQSLRCHALYNHGATRLSVIPIHASRSQALRYLSIRWGIELPDVVVIVGESGDSDYEELFGGLHKTVILKGGFNTPANRIHTVRRYPLQDVVALDSSNIIGIEGCSTGDIRSALQQLGILTQ
;
A
#
# COMPACT_ATOMS: atom_id res chain seq x y z
N MET A 1 16.17 4.41 -13.82
CA MET A 1 16.03 5.36 -12.70
C MET A 1 17.00 4.93 -11.62
N LEU A 2 17.84 5.85 -11.17
CA LEU A 2 18.69 5.65 -10.00
C LEU A 2 17.86 5.87 -8.74
N PRO A 3 18.18 5.23 -7.61
CA PRO A 3 17.47 5.50 -6.35
C PRO A 3 17.56 6.96 -5.89
N THR A 4 18.56 7.71 -6.37
CA THR A 4 18.72 9.14 -6.12
C THR A 4 17.80 10.03 -6.94
N ASP A 5 17.06 9.47 -7.91
CA ASP A 5 16.08 10.22 -8.72
C ASP A 5 14.79 10.48 -7.93
N PHE A 6 14.64 9.89 -6.74
CA PHE A 6 13.46 10.02 -5.88
C PHE A 6 13.81 10.75 -4.58
N ASP A 7 12.93 11.63 -4.11
CA ASP A 7 13.13 12.33 -2.83
C ASP A 7 12.87 11.44 -1.62
N ALA A 8 11.94 10.49 -1.74
CA ALA A 8 11.62 9.53 -0.68
C ALA A 8 11.06 8.21 -1.22
N PHE A 9 11.21 7.16 -0.43
CA PHE A 9 10.67 5.83 -0.67
C PHE A 9 9.70 5.45 0.43
N ILE A 10 8.47 5.10 0.05
CA ILE A 10 7.48 4.51 0.96
C ILE A 10 7.52 2.99 0.78
N CYS A 11 7.83 2.27 1.84
CA CYS A 11 7.99 0.80 1.82
C CYS A 11 7.04 0.13 2.81
N ASN A 12 7.01 -1.21 2.78
CA ASN A 12 6.30 -2.03 3.77
C ASN A 12 4.82 -1.61 3.96
N SER A 13 4.14 -1.45 2.82
CA SER A 13 2.73 -1.03 2.73
C SER A 13 2.43 0.32 3.40
N GLY A 14 3.42 1.22 3.44
CA GLY A 14 3.28 2.54 4.05
C GLY A 14 3.81 2.63 5.47
N SER A 15 4.51 1.61 5.98
CA SER A 15 4.98 1.60 7.36
C SER A 15 6.40 2.13 7.53
N ASP A 16 7.15 2.31 6.45
CA ASP A 16 8.50 2.85 6.50
C ASP A 16 8.68 3.91 5.40
N ILE A 17 9.32 5.03 5.75
CA ILE A 17 9.70 6.09 4.83
C ILE A 17 11.21 6.25 4.88
N TYR A 18 11.86 6.18 3.72
CA TYR A 18 13.31 6.34 3.59
C TYR A 18 13.65 7.51 2.68
N TYR A 19 14.70 8.24 3.02
CA TYR A 19 15.30 9.28 2.18
C TYR A 19 16.65 8.78 1.64
N PRO A 20 16.91 8.88 0.33
CA PRO A 20 18.23 8.55 -0.20
C PRO A 20 19.26 9.59 0.26
N SER A 21 20.45 9.12 0.64
CA SER A 21 21.57 9.94 1.09
C SER A 21 22.86 9.44 0.43
N GLN A 22 23.62 10.37 -0.14
CA GLN A 22 24.95 10.08 -0.69
C GLN A 22 25.97 10.23 0.44
N SER A 23 26.75 9.17 0.71
CA SER A 23 27.89 9.29 1.62
C SER A 23 29.00 10.09 0.93
N SER A 24 29.36 11.24 1.50
CA SER A 24 30.38 12.15 0.96
C SER A 24 31.81 11.64 1.11
N ASP A 25 32.02 10.57 1.88
CA ASP A 25 33.33 10.29 2.50
C ASP A 25 34.12 9.13 1.83
N MET A 26 33.68 8.59 0.69
CA MET A 26 34.42 7.50 0.02
C MET A 26 34.59 7.70 -1.50
N PRO A 27 35.80 7.57 -2.05
CA PRO A 27 36.03 7.70 -3.47
C PRO A 27 35.57 6.45 -4.25
N SER A 28 34.91 6.71 -5.38
CA SER A 28 34.73 5.85 -6.56
C SER A 28 33.87 4.58 -6.50
N ASN A 29 32.99 4.39 -5.52
CA ASN A 29 31.84 3.48 -5.64
C ASN A 29 30.72 3.90 -4.68
N SER A 30 30.12 5.07 -4.95
CA SER A 30 29.09 5.73 -4.15
C SER A 30 27.86 4.83 -3.94
N ARG A 31 27.86 4.07 -2.86
CA ARG A 31 26.70 3.28 -2.42
C ARG A 31 25.70 4.26 -1.79
N VAL A 32 24.61 4.50 -2.50
CA VAL A 32 23.47 5.27 -1.97
C VAL A 32 23.03 4.61 -0.67
N THR A 33 23.00 5.39 0.40
CA THR A 33 22.47 4.96 1.70
C THR A 33 21.04 5.45 1.85
N PHE A 34 20.27 4.80 2.70
CA PHE A 34 18.87 5.16 2.95
C PHE A 34 18.71 5.49 4.44
N VAL A 35 18.20 6.68 4.73
CA VAL A 35 17.96 7.15 6.09
C VAL A 35 16.47 7.01 6.39
N LEU A 36 16.15 6.28 7.45
CA LEU A 36 14.77 6.07 7.90
C LEU A 36 14.20 7.35 8.54
N ASP A 37 12.93 7.64 8.26
CA ASP A 37 12.18 8.70 8.92
C ASP A 37 11.75 8.28 10.34
N HIS A 38 12.52 8.71 11.34
CA HIS A 38 12.26 8.40 12.75
C HIS A 38 10.99 9.08 13.29
N ASN A 39 10.63 10.26 12.77
CA ASN A 39 9.42 10.95 13.20
C ASN A 39 8.17 10.23 12.68
N TYR A 40 8.20 9.77 11.42
CA TYR A 40 7.12 8.94 10.88
C TYR A 40 6.99 7.62 11.65
N ARG A 41 8.11 6.96 11.94
CA ARG A 41 8.14 5.74 12.75
C ARG A 41 7.48 5.93 14.12
N SER A 42 7.85 7.01 14.81
CA SER A 42 7.27 7.36 16.12
C SER A 42 5.76 7.68 16.01
N HIS A 43 5.33 8.29 14.91
CA HIS A 43 3.92 8.59 14.64
C HIS A 43 3.08 7.32 14.50
N ILE A 44 3.55 6.34 13.72
CA ILE A 44 2.80 5.10 13.46
C ILE A 44 2.87 4.09 14.62
N GLU A 45 3.87 4.20 15.49
CA GLU A 45 4.06 3.31 16.63
C GLU A 45 2.95 3.43 17.68
N TYR A 46 2.19 4.52 17.66
CA TYR A 46 1.10 4.73 18.61
C TYR A 46 0.12 3.54 18.66
N ARG A 47 0.09 2.87 19.81
CA ARG A 47 -0.73 1.66 20.09
C ARG A 47 -0.42 0.45 19.20
N TRP A 48 0.75 0.42 18.56
CA TRP A 48 1.21 -0.76 17.87
C TRP A 48 1.50 -1.88 18.86
N GLY A 49 0.87 -3.05 18.66
CA GLY A 49 1.00 -4.18 19.58
C GLY A 49 2.30 -4.99 19.44
N GLY A 50 3.13 -4.66 18.45
CA GLY A 50 4.45 -5.27 18.21
C GLY A 50 4.43 -6.80 18.23
N GLU A 51 5.38 -7.39 18.96
CA GLU A 51 5.55 -8.83 19.05
C GLU A 51 4.33 -9.55 19.69
N GLY A 52 3.62 -8.88 20.60
CA GLY A 52 2.40 -9.45 21.21
C GLY A 52 1.29 -9.63 20.17
N LEU A 53 1.09 -8.62 19.32
CA LEU A 53 0.15 -8.69 18.20
C LEU A 53 0.59 -9.74 17.17
N ARG A 54 1.89 -9.81 16.87
CA ARG A 54 2.44 -10.82 15.96
C ARG A 54 2.12 -12.25 16.41
N LYS A 55 2.42 -12.59 17.67
CA LYS A 55 2.11 -13.92 18.25
C LYS A 55 0.62 -14.22 18.18
N TYR A 56 -0.22 -13.23 18.46
CA TYR A 56 -1.68 -13.36 18.33
C TYR A 56 -2.08 -13.66 16.89
N LEU A 57 -1.56 -12.92 15.92
CA LEU A 57 -1.88 -13.07 14.51
C LEU A 57 -1.41 -14.41 13.93
N VAL A 58 -0.24 -14.90 14.33
CA VAL A 58 0.26 -16.24 13.96
C VAL A 58 -0.68 -17.34 14.48
N LYS A 59 -1.11 -17.22 15.75
CA LYS A 59 -2.09 -18.15 16.34
C LYS A 59 -3.46 -18.03 15.65
N TRP A 60 -3.89 -16.81 15.36
CA TRP A 60 -5.14 -16.54 14.67
C TRP A 60 -5.14 -17.14 13.26
N ALA A 61 -4.08 -16.90 12.48
CA ALA A 61 -3.89 -17.45 11.14
C ALA A 61 -3.96 -18.98 11.14
N SER A 62 -3.40 -19.62 12.17
CA SER A 62 -3.51 -21.07 12.36
C SER A 62 -4.94 -21.51 12.72
N SER A 63 -5.67 -20.74 13.53
CA SER A 63 -7.05 -21.08 13.96
C SER A 63 -8.14 -20.90 12.88
N VAL A 64 -7.92 -19.99 11.91
CA VAL A 64 -8.86 -19.77 10.79
C VAL A 64 -8.99 -21.02 9.92
N VAL A 65 -7.97 -21.88 9.94
CA VAL A 65 -7.86 -23.14 9.20
C VAL A 65 -8.75 -24.23 9.79
N GLU A 66 -8.92 -24.25 11.12
CA GLU A 66 -9.61 -25.33 11.83
C GLU A 66 -11.14 -25.24 11.77
N ARG A 67 -11.71 -24.03 11.63
CA ARG A 67 -13.17 -23.80 11.74
C ARG A 67 -14.01 -24.29 10.56
N ARG A 68 -13.41 -24.75 9.46
CA ARG A 68 -14.16 -25.15 8.25
C ARG A 68 -14.36 -26.66 8.06
N GLY A 69 -13.90 -27.51 8.98
CA GLY A 69 -14.21 -28.95 8.96
C GLY A 69 -13.79 -29.72 7.69
N ARG A 70 -13.03 -29.08 6.80
CA ARG A 70 -12.41 -29.66 5.61
C ARG A 70 -10.92 -29.55 5.81
N ILE A 71 -10.20 -30.61 5.45
CA ILE A 71 -8.74 -30.72 5.47
C ILE A 71 -8.17 -29.77 4.39
N GLU A 72 -8.45 -28.48 4.49
CA GLU A 72 -7.84 -27.46 3.66
C GLU A 72 -6.66 -26.92 4.47
N LYS A 73 -5.47 -27.37 4.04
CA LYS A 73 -4.14 -26.96 4.50
C LYS A 73 -4.12 -25.45 4.78
N GLN A 74 -3.40 -25.05 5.83
CA GLN A 74 -3.19 -23.66 6.25
C GLN A 74 -3.28 -22.65 5.10
N VAL A 75 -4.26 -21.74 5.15
CA VAL A 75 -4.49 -20.77 4.07
C VAL A 75 -3.48 -19.62 4.17
N ILE A 76 -2.95 -19.35 5.37
CA ILE A 76 -2.09 -18.21 5.70
C ILE A 76 -0.90 -18.68 6.53
N PHE A 77 0.31 -18.34 6.10
CA PHE A 77 1.58 -18.62 6.80
C PHE A 77 2.32 -17.33 7.08
N GLU A 78 3.10 -17.28 8.16
CA GLU A 78 3.97 -16.14 8.40
C GLU A 78 5.07 -16.04 7.33
N ASP A 79 5.29 -14.84 6.81
CA ASP A 79 6.33 -14.51 5.83
C ASP A 79 7.38 -13.62 6.54
N SER A 80 8.26 -14.26 7.30
CA SER A 80 9.27 -13.55 8.11
C SER A 80 10.29 -12.78 7.28
N GLU A 81 10.54 -13.22 6.03
CA GLU A 81 11.48 -12.57 5.12
C GLU A 81 10.98 -11.19 4.66
N HIS A 82 9.67 -11.04 4.50
CA HIS A 82 9.03 -9.80 4.07
C HIS A 82 8.36 -9.04 5.22
N SER A 83 8.55 -9.50 6.45
CA SER A 83 8.06 -8.82 7.64
C SER A 83 9.07 -7.79 8.13
N SER A 84 8.59 -6.64 8.59
CA SER A 84 9.36 -5.62 9.29
C SER A 84 8.77 -5.33 10.67
N THR A 85 9.40 -4.44 11.44
CA THR A 85 8.92 -4.05 12.78
C THR A 85 7.46 -3.56 12.79
N TYR A 86 7.04 -2.86 11.73
CA TYR A 86 5.69 -2.28 11.61
C TYR A 86 4.93 -2.81 10.39
N CYS A 87 5.37 -3.90 9.77
CA CYS A 87 4.61 -4.58 8.73
C CYS A 87 4.77 -6.07 8.89
N LEU A 88 3.75 -6.73 9.44
CA LEU A 88 3.74 -8.17 9.59
C LEU A 88 3.19 -8.78 8.31
N ALA A 89 4.02 -9.52 7.58
CA ALA A 89 3.64 -10.15 6.33
C ALA A 89 3.27 -11.61 6.54
N PHE A 90 2.22 -12.04 5.86
CA PHE A 90 1.77 -13.41 5.83
C PHE A 90 1.52 -13.86 4.39
N LYS A 91 2.08 -15.01 4.01
CA LYS A 91 1.85 -15.63 2.70
C LYS A 91 0.50 -16.32 2.66
N VAL A 92 -0.25 -16.10 1.60
CA VAL A 92 -1.56 -16.71 1.36
C VAL A 92 -1.41 -17.77 0.26
N VAL A 93 -1.76 -19.02 0.57
CA VAL A 93 -1.63 -20.14 -0.38
C VAL A 93 -2.85 -20.25 -1.29
N ASN A 94 -4.05 -19.99 -0.77
CA ASN A 94 -5.27 -20.06 -1.55
C ASN A 94 -6.12 -18.78 -1.41
N PRO A 95 -5.91 -17.78 -2.28
CA PRO A 95 -6.60 -16.50 -2.21
C PRO A 95 -8.13 -16.61 -2.34
N ASN A 96 -8.65 -17.65 -3.02
CA ASN A 96 -10.09 -17.80 -3.26
C ASN A 96 -10.89 -18.12 -1.98
N HIS A 97 -10.21 -18.57 -0.92
CA HIS A 97 -10.83 -18.95 0.35
C HIS A 97 -10.69 -17.84 1.41
N LEU A 98 -10.05 -16.72 1.06
CA LEU A 98 -9.89 -15.58 1.95
C LEU A 98 -11.22 -14.88 2.21
N HIS A 99 -11.33 -14.31 3.41
CA HIS A 99 -12.40 -13.38 3.71
C HIS A 99 -12.19 -12.07 2.95
N PRO A 100 -13.28 -11.42 2.50
CA PRO A 100 -13.28 -10.03 2.07
C PRO A 100 -12.48 -9.14 3.04
N LEU A 101 -11.68 -8.20 2.53
CA LEU A 101 -10.81 -7.39 3.38
C LEU A 101 -11.57 -6.68 4.51
N LYS A 102 -12.74 -6.12 4.19
CA LYS A 102 -13.59 -5.43 5.18
C LYS A 102 -14.06 -6.37 6.30
N GLU A 103 -14.32 -7.64 6.00
CA GLU A 103 -14.68 -8.65 7.01
C GLU A 103 -13.47 -9.01 7.88
N LEU A 104 -12.28 -9.14 7.28
CA LEU A 104 -11.04 -9.35 8.02
C LEU A 104 -10.76 -8.18 8.98
N GLN A 105 -10.83 -6.95 8.49
CA GLN A 105 -10.67 -5.75 9.30
C GLN A 105 -11.73 -5.67 10.41
N LYS A 106 -12.98 -6.07 10.13
CA LYS A 106 -14.05 -6.15 11.13
C LYS A 106 -13.72 -7.16 12.23
N LEU A 107 -13.24 -8.36 11.88
CA LEU A 107 -12.83 -9.38 12.86
C LEU A 107 -11.69 -8.88 13.76
N MET A 108 -10.69 -8.21 13.17
CA MET A 108 -9.60 -7.60 13.93
C MET A 108 -10.10 -6.52 14.90
N ARG A 109 -11.04 -5.67 14.47
CA ARG A 109 -11.68 -4.66 15.33
C ARG A 109 -12.48 -5.28 16.48
N ILE A 110 -13.24 -6.36 16.23
CA ILE A 110 -13.98 -7.09 17.27
C ILE A 110 -13.02 -7.67 18.32
N GLN A 111 -11.85 -8.13 17.88
CA GLN A 111 -10.79 -8.63 18.75
C GLN A 111 -9.96 -7.50 19.40
N SER A 112 -10.38 -6.23 19.23
CA SER A 112 -9.68 -5.04 19.74
C SER A 112 -8.24 -4.88 19.25
N LEU A 113 -7.89 -5.49 18.11
CA LEU A 113 -6.58 -5.33 17.50
C LEU A 113 -6.48 -3.94 16.85
N ARG A 114 -5.43 -3.19 17.20
CA ARG A 114 -5.18 -1.82 16.72
C ARG A 114 -4.24 -1.82 15.52
N CYS A 115 -4.71 -2.43 14.44
CA CYS A 115 -3.95 -2.60 13.21
C CYS A 115 -4.85 -2.51 11.98
N HIS A 116 -4.24 -2.27 10.82
CA HIS A 116 -4.86 -2.40 9.53
C HIS A 116 -4.31 -3.62 8.79
N ALA A 117 -5.21 -4.42 8.25
CA ALA A 117 -4.89 -5.47 7.30
C ALA A 117 -5.09 -4.96 5.89
N LEU A 118 -4.25 -5.44 4.97
CA LEU A 118 -4.32 -5.20 3.54
C LEU A 118 -3.77 -6.40 2.75
N TYR A 119 -4.39 -6.71 1.61
CA TYR A 119 -3.92 -7.74 0.69
C TYR A 119 -3.03 -7.12 -0.37
N ASN A 120 -1.85 -7.71 -0.52
CA ASN A 120 -0.83 -7.35 -1.49
C ASN A 120 -0.66 -8.44 -2.57
N HIS A 121 -0.08 -8.08 -3.71
CA HIS A 121 0.35 -9.00 -4.77
C HIS A 121 -0.75 -9.96 -5.23
N GLY A 122 -1.90 -9.43 -5.66
CA GLY A 122 -3.02 -10.27 -6.11
C GLY A 122 -3.63 -11.15 -5.00
N ALA A 123 -3.61 -10.67 -3.75
CA ALA A 123 -4.04 -11.38 -2.54
C ALA A 123 -3.24 -12.65 -2.19
N THR A 124 -1.99 -12.75 -2.66
CA THR A 124 -1.05 -13.80 -2.27
C THR A 124 -0.24 -13.44 -1.02
N ARG A 125 -0.33 -12.19 -0.56
CA ARG A 125 0.26 -11.72 0.69
C ARG A 125 -0.75 -10.90 1.47
N LEU A 126 -0.86 -11.14 2.77
CA LEU A 126 -1.59 -10.33 3.72
C LEU A 126 -0.57 -9.56 4.55
N SER A 127 -0.63 -8.24 4.54
CA SER A 127 0.19 -7.38 5.40
C SER A 127 -0.67 -6.78 6.50
N VAL A 128 -0.15 -6.79 7.72
CA VAL A 128 -0.76 -6.17 8.89
C VAL A 128 0.16 -5.07 9.40
N ILE A 129 -0.34 -3.85 9.37
CA ILE A 129 0.39 -2.62 9.67
C ILE A 129 -0.28 -1.84 10.82
N PRO A 130 0.39 -0.87 11.46
CA PRO A 130 -0.22 -0.01 12.46
C PRO A 130 -1.46 0.72 11.95
N ILE A 131 -2.33 1.15 12.88
CA ILE A 131 -3.57 1.84 12.52
C ILE A 131 -3.34 3.20 11.81
N HIS A 132 -2.17 3.82 12.05
CA HIS A 132 -1.75 5.08 11.44
C HIS A 132 -0.69 4.88 10.33
N ALA A 133 -0.54 3.65 9.84
CA ALA A 133 0.21 3.35 8.65
C ALA A 133 -0.75 2.98 7.49
N SER A 134 -0.46 3.50 6.31
CA SER A 134 -0.89 3.02 4.99
C SER A 134 -0.16 3.85 3.92
N ARG A 135 -0.21 3.43 2.65
CA ARG A 135 0.43 4.22 1.57
C ARG A 135 -0.19 5.62 1.44
N SER A 136 -1.51 5.72 1.56
CA SER A 136 -2.24 7.00 1.55
C SER A 136 -1.89 7.89 2.76
N GLN A 137 -1.75 7.29 3.95
CA GLN A 137 -1.36 8.02 5.16
C GLN A 137 0.09 8.48 5.12
N ALA A 138 1.00 7.68 4.57
CA ALA A 138 2.39 8.07 4.34
C ALA A 138 2.50 9.25 3.34
N LEU A 139 1.72 9.23 2.25
CA LEU A 139 1.65 10.37 1.31
C LEU A 139 1.12 11.64 2.00
N ARG A 140 0.07 11.53 2.81
CA ARG A 140 -0.47 12.65 3.61
C ARG A 140 0.54 13.17 4.63
N TYR A 141 1.30 12.28 5.26
CA TYR A 141 2.35 12.67 6.18
C TYR A 141 3.43 13.49 5.46
N LEU A 142 3.86 13.04 4.29
CA LEU A 142 4.85 13.74 3.46
C LEU A 142 4.32 15.08 2.97
N SER A 143 3.06 15.18 2.54
CA SER A 143 2.49 16.46 2.10
C SER A 143 2.54 17.52 3.20
N ILE A 144 2.23 17.14 4.44
CA ILE A 144 2.32 18.03 5.61
C ILE A 144 3.78 18.34 5.94
N ARG A 145 4.65 17.32 5.97
CA ARG A 145 6.07 17.48 6.33
C ARG A 145 6.83 18.36 5.34
N TRP A 146 6.50 18.27 4.05
CA TRP A 146 7.13 19.03 2.98
C TRP A 146 6.42 20.34 2.66
N GLY A 147 5.25 20.61 3.26
CA GLY A 147 4.48 21.82 2.98
C GLY A 147 3.94 21.86 1.54
N ILE A 148 3.57 20.70 0.99
CA ILE A 148 3.02 20.58 -0.37
C ILE A 148 1.50 20.67 -0.30
N GLU A 149 0.93 21.57 -1.08
CA GLU A 149 -0.51 21.68 -1.28
C GLU A 149 -1.03 20.49 -2.09
N LEU A 150 -2.02 19.78 -1.55
CA LEU A 150 -2.56 18.56 -2.18
C LEU A 150 -3.05 18.75 -3.62
N PRO A 151 -3.67 19.89 -4.02
CA PRO A 151 -4.06 20.13 -5.42
C PRO A 151 -2.92 20.08 -6.45
N ASP A 152 -1.68 20.33 -6.00
CA ASP A 152 -0.49 20.32 -6.84
C ASP A 152 0.16 18.93 -6.91
N VAL A 153 -0.35 17.97 -6.12
CA VAL A 153 0.13 16.59 -6.10
C VAL A 153 -0.57 15.77 -7.19
N VAL A 154 0.22 14.96 -7.90
CA VAL A 154 -0.27 13.92 -8.79
C VAL A 154 0.09 12.56 -8.23
N VAL A 155 -0.92 11.72 -8.03
CA VAL A 155 -0.73 10.33 -7.66
C VAL A 155 -0.91 9.48 -8.91
N ILE A 156 0.14 8.76 -9.31
CA ILE A 156 0.07 7.82 -10.43
C ILE A 156 -0.12 6.43 -9.86
N VAL A 157 -1.20 5.75 -10.24
CA VAL A 157 -1.57 4.42 -9.74
C VAL A 157 -1.77 3.45 -10.90
N GLY A 158 -1.48 2.16 -10.69
CA GLY A 158 -1.83 1.12 -11.65
C GLY A 158 -3.28 0.67 -11.46
N GLU A 159 -3.97 0.32 -12.53
CA GLU A 159 -5.38 -0.14 -12.51
C GLU A 159 -5.62 -1.36 -11.59
N SER A 160 -4.58 -2.19 -11.41
CA SER A 160 -4.58 -3.39 -10.56
C SER A 160 -3.78 -3.18 -9.27
N GLY A 161 -4.16 -2.18 -8.48
CA GLY A 161 -3.54 -1.91 -7.19
C GLY A 161 -3.81 -2.96 -6.11
N ASP A 162 -3.08 -2.85 -5.00
CA ASP A 162 -3.34 -3.63 -3.79
C ASP A 162 -4.65 -3.21 -3.12
N SER A 163 -5.04 -3.84 -2.02
CA SER A 163 -6.39 -3.65 -1.47
C SER A 163 -6.68 -2.29 -0.84
N ASP A 164 -5.65 -1.49 -0.58
CA ASP A 164 -5.68 -0.09 -0.16
C ASP A 164 -5.78 0.90 -1.35
N TYR A 165 -5.91 0.40 -2.58
CA TYR A 165 -6.06 1.19 -3.80
C TYR A 165 -7.12 2.30 -3.67
N GLU A 166 -8.25 2.02 -3.03
CA GLU A 166 -9.35 2.99 -2.80
C GLU A 166 -8.88 4.22 -2.01
N GLU A 167 -7.94 4.04 -1.09
CA GLU A 167 -7.44 5.12 -0.24
C GLU A 167 -6.55 6.10 -1.02
N LEU A 168 -6.04 5.71 -2.18
CA LEU A 168 -5.21 6.56 -3.04
C LEU A 168 -6.03 7.51 -3.92
N PHE A 169 -7.36 7.34 -3.99
CA PHE A 169 -8.25 8.23 -4.74
C PHE A 169 -8.87 9.34 -3.90
N GLY A 170 -8.90 9.18 -2.58
CA GLY A 170 -9.51 10.16 -1.69
C GLY A 170 -8.60 11.36 -1.47
N GLY A 171 -9.06 12.57 -1.79
CA GLY A 171 -8.31 13.80 -1.53
C GLY A 171 -8.57 14.91 -2.54
N LEU A 172 -7.71 15.93 -2.50
CA LEU A 172 -7.69 17.04 -3.46
C LEU A 172 -6.65 16.84 -4.57
N HIS A 173 -5.77 15.85 -4.43
CA HIS A 173 -4.76 15.53 -5.42
C HIS A 173 -5.38 15.00 -6.70
N LYS A 174 -4.64 15.12 -7.80
CA LYS A 174 -5.04 14.58 -9.09
C LYS A 174 -4.49 13.16 -9.23
N THR A 175 -5.23 12.28 -9.89
CA THR A 175 -4.87 10.87 -10.01
C THR A 175 -4.80 10.44 -11.46
N VAL A 176 -3.70 9.80 -11.85
CA VAL A 176 -3.53 9.17 -13.16
C VAL A 176 -3.54 7.65 -12.99
N ILE A 177 -4.48 6.97 -13.62
CA ILE A 177 -4.61 5.51 -13.62
C ILE A 177 -3.93 4.94 -14.85
N LEU A 178 -2.87 4.17 -14.66
CA LEU A 178 -2.19 3.42 -15.71
C LEU A 178 -2.92 2.10 -15.96
N LYS A 179 -3.58 1.98 -17.11
CA LYS A 179 -4.29 0.79 -17.60
C LYS A 179 -3.41 -0.03 -18.53
N GLY A 180 -3.77 -1.29 -18.79
CA GLY A 180 -3.34 -2.00 -20.00
C GLY A 180 -1.92 -2.59 -20.06
N GLY A 181 -1.13 -2.67 -18.98
CA GLY A 181 0.27 -3.13 -19.06
C GLY A 181 0.76 -4.10 -17.99
N PHE A 182 -0.03 -4.39 -16.96
CA PHE A 182 0.42 -5.18 -15.82
C PHE A 182 -0.26 -6.55 -15.87
N ASN A 183 0.46 -7.59 -16.31
CA ASN A 183 0.02 -9.00 -16.46
C ASN A 183 -0.38 -9.70 -15.14
N THR A 184 -0.80 -8.94 -14.14
CA THR A 184 -1.39 -9.49 -12.92
C THR A 184 -2.89 -9.55 -13.14
N PRO A 185 -3.58 -10.66 -12.85
CA PRO A 185 -5.03 -10.71 -12.94
C PRO A 185 -5.62 -9.69 -11.95
N ALA A 186 -5.95 -8.50 -12.48
CA ALA A 186 -6.61 -7.36 -11.81
C ALA A 186 -7.75 -7.81 -10.88
N ASN A 187 -8.43 -8.87 -11.30
CA ASN A 187 -9.65 -9.30 -10.67
C ASN A 187 -9.50 -9.87 -9.26
N ARG A 188 -8.35 -10.39 -8.80
CA ARG A 188 -8.39 -11.10 -7.50
C ARG A 188 -8.62 -10.18 -6.30
N ILE A 189 -7.94 -9.04 -6.22
CA ILE A 189 -8.13 -8.09 -5.12
C ILE A 189 -9.44 -7.31 -5.28
N HIS A 190 -9.86 -7.05 -6.52
CA HIS A 190 -11.13 -6.37 -6.79
C HIS A 190 -12.35 -7.28 -6.51
N THR A 191 -12.22 -8.60 -6.71
CA THR A 191 -13.26 -9.58 -6.31
C THR A 191 -13.36 -9.80 -4.80
N VAL A 192 -12.35 -9.40 -4.03
CA VAL A 192 -12.41 -9.41 -2.55
C VAL A 192 -13.37 -8.33 -2.05
N ARG A 193 -13.70 -7.33 -2.87
CA ARG A 193 -14.72 -6.31 -2.56
C ARG A 193 -16.10 -6.88 -2.88
N ARG A 194 -17.07 -6.59 -2.03
CA ARG A 194 -18.48 -6.97 -2.24
C ARG A 194 -19.29 -5.90 -2.98
N TYR A 195 -18.63 -4.83 -3.40
CA TYR A 195 -19.22 -3.66 -4.05
C TYR A 195 -18.32 -3.23 -5.23
N PRO A 196 -18.89 -2.63 -6.28
CA PRO A 196 -18.11 -2.07 -7.37
C PRO A 196 -17.37 -0.81 -6.94
N LEU A 197 -16.18 -0.56 -7.50
CA LEU A 197 -15.32 0.55 -7.11
C LEU A 197 -15.96 1.94 -7.32
N GLN A 198 -16.80 2.07 -8.35
CA GLN A 198 -17.53 3.30 -8.67
C GLN A 198 -18.48 3.76 -7.56
N ASP A 199 -18.89 2.87 -6.65
CA ASP A 199 -19.77 3.22 -5.52
C ASP A 199 -19.04 3.98 -4.42
N VAL A 200 -17.70 3.93 -4.41
CA VAL A 200 -16.85 4.56 -3.38
C VAL A 200 -15.85 5.57 -3.93
N VAL A 201 -15.57 5.54 -5.24
CA VAL A 201 -14.68 6.48 -5.93
C VAL A 201 -15.41 7.11 -7.10
N ALA A 202 -15.43 8.44 -7.13
CA ALA A 202 -15.98 9.25 -8.23
C ALA A 202 -15.02 9.24 -9.44
N LEU A 203 -14.98 8.11 -10.15
CA LEU A 203 -14.12 7.90 -11.33
C LEU A 203 -14.42 8.86 -12.48
N ASP A 204 -15.58 9.52 -12.44
CA ASP A 204 -16.04 10.56 -13.36
C ASP A 204 -15.55 11.98 -12.98
N SER A 205 -14.83 12.13 -11.87
CA SER A 205 -14.28 13.42 -11.46
C SER A 205 -13.19 13.93 -12.43
N SER A 206 -13.13 15.24 -12.63
CA SER A 206 -12.12 15.90 -13.46
C SER A 206 -10.68 15.73 -12.97
N ASN A 207 -10.51 15.27 -11.72
CA ASN A 207 -9.21 15.05 -11.10
C ASN A 207 -8.67 13.64 -11.36
N ILE A 208 -9.44 12.75 -11.98
CA ILE A 208 -9.05 11.38 -12.25
C ILE A 208 -9.02 11.15 -13.76
N ILE A 209 -7.89 10.66 -14.28
CA ILE A 209 -7.74 10.30 -15.69
C ILE A 209 -7.15 8.90 -15.81
N GLY A 210 -7.66 8.10 -16.74
CA GLY A 210 -7.11 6.78 -17.05
C GLY A 210 -6.42 6.77 -18.42
N ILE A 211 -5.21 6.22 -18.50
CA ILE A 211 -4.43 6.09 -19.74
C ILE A 211 -4.05 4.63 -20.01
N GLU A 212 -4.04 4.20 -21.27
CA GLU A 212 -3.74 2.81 -21.66
C GLU A 212 -2.24 2.52 -21.86
N GLY A 213 -1.39 3.55 -21.75
CA GLY A 213 0.06 3.45 -21.92
C GLY A 213 0.83 4.01 -20.72
N CYS A 214 2.10 3.63 -20.60
CA CYS A 214 3.03 4.13 -19.58
C CYS A 214 4.18 4.94 -20.17
N SER A 215 4.09 5.35 -21.44
CA SER A 215 5.16 6.12 -22.07
C SER A 215 5.22 7.53 -21.49
N THR A 216 6.40 8.16 -21.58
CA THR A 216 6.58 9.56 -21.17
C THR A 216 5.62 10.50 -21.91
N GLY A 217 5.26 10.18 -23.15
CA GLY A 217 4.27 10.93 -23.93
C GLY A 217 2.85 10.82 -23.35
N ASP A 218 2.44 9.61 -22.97
CA ASP A 218 1.11 9.35 -22.40
C ASP A 218 0.95 10.06 -21.04
N ILE A 219 1.96 9.94 -20.17
CA ILE A 219 1.98 10.60 -18.87
C ILE A 219 1.97 12.12 -19.04
N ARG A 220 2.76 12.68 -19.96
CA ARG A 220 2.78 14.12 -20.23
C ARG A 220 1.41 14.62 -20.71
N SER A 221 0.78 13.91 -21.64
CA SER A 221 -0.57 14.23 -22.13
C SER A 221 -1.60 14.21 -21.00
N ALA A 222 -1.54 13.21 -20.11
CA ALA A 222 -2.42 13.13 -18.94
C ALA A 222 -2.23 14.32 -17.99
N LEU A 223 -0.98 14.72 -17.72
CA LEU A 223 -0.67 15.87 -16.87
C LEU A 223 -1.13 17.22 -17.48
N GLN A 224 -1.10 17.34 -18.81
CA GLN A 224 -1.65 18.51 -19.51
C GLN A 224 -3.18 18.56 -19.39
N GLN A 225 -3.87 17.42 -19.56
CA GLN A 225 -5.33 17.34 -19.39
C GLN A 225 -5.78 17.65 -17.96
N LEU A 226 -4.97 17.28 -16.97
CA LEU A 226 -5.18 17.63 -15.56
C LEU A 226 -4.83 19.09 -15.23
N GLY A 227 -4.38 19.88 -16.20
CA GLY A 227 -4.05 21.30 -16.03
C GLY A 227 -2.84 21.55 -15.14
N ILE A 228 -1.89 20.62 -15.08
CA ILE A 228 -0.64 20.76 -14.28
C ILE A 228 0.50 21.28 -15.15
N LEU A 229 0.61 20.76 -16.37
CA LEU A 229 1.55 21.28 -17.35
C LEU A 229 0.81 22.26 -18.26
N THR A 230 1.26 23.51 -18.28
CA THR A 230 0.92 24.43 -19.37
C THR A 230 1.56 23.93 -20.67
N GLN A 231 0.85 24.10 -21.79
CA GLN A 231 1.28 23.70 -23.14
C GLN A 231 2.67 24.23 -23.49
#